data_AF-A0A7C4D7J2-F1
#
_entry.id   AF-A0A7C4D7J2-F1
#
_cell.length_a   1.000
_cell.length_b   1.000
_cell.length_c   1.000
_cell.angle_alpha   90.00
_cell.angle_beta   90.00
_cell.angle_gamma   90.00
#
_symmetry.space_group_name_H-M   'P 1'
#
loop_
_entity.id
_entity.type
_entity.pdbx_description
1 polymer ?
#
loop_
_entity_poly.entity_id
_entity_poly.type
_entity_poly.pdbx_seq_one_letter_code
_entity_poly.pdbx_strand_id
1 'polypeptide(L)'
;MFKLDDLIVASIRRVYGSLTNELIGKLAEPPRRLYLRVNTLRISRDELIFRLRERGVDAKPDSYVEEAIYIELKGPYKVPKLDKVIYVDRNTAESVMMGSNLYRPGVQKFSSFNKGDEVTVLSPSGEPVAVVETVVSSNEVLGMVKGLVGINKVSKYRAPPIRELPEYVNGLIYSQSLPSMIATKLLEPVWNDFIVDLNAAP
;
A
#
# COMPACT_ATOMS: atom_id res chain seq x y z
N MET A 1 -15.15 -9.00 4.02
CA MET A 1 -15.13 -9.27 2.56
C MET A 1 -15.77 -8.08 1.87
N PHE A 2 -15.03 -7.39 1.02
CA PHE A 2 -15.57 -6.30 0.19
C PHE A 2 -16.75 -6.86 -0.61
N LYS A 3 -17.96 -6.33 -0.39
CA LYS A 3 -19.13 -6.77 -1.14
C LYS A 3 -19.15 -6.01 -2.46
N LEU A 4 -18.71 -6.69 -3.52
CA LEU A 4 -18.90 -6.20 -4.88
C LEU A 4 -20.38 -6.28 -5.24
N ASP A 5 -20.82 -5.36 -6.09
CA ASP A 5 -22.17 -5.40 -6.66
C ASP A 5 -22.40 -6.69 -7.45
N ASP A 6 -23.59 -7.27 -7.35
CA ASP A 6 -23.90 -8.57 -7.95
C ASP A 6 -23.80 -8.55 -9.49
N LEU A 7 -24.07 -7.40 -10.14
CA LEU A 7 -23.90 -7.25 -11.59
C LEU A 7 -22.41 -7.20 -11.97
N ILE A 8 -21.56 -6.61 -11.12
CA ILE A 8 -20.10 -6.63 -11.31
C ILE A 8 -19.60 -8.08 -11.20
N VAL A 9 -20.02 -8.80 -10.15
CA VAL A 9 -19.62 -10.21 -9.97
C VAL A 9 -20.09 -11.06 -11.15
N ALA A 10 -21.31 -10.87 -11.63
CA ALA A 10 -21.82 -11.57 -12.81
C ALA A 10 -21.01 -11.26 -14.07
N SER A 11 -20.60 -10.00 -14.26
CA SER A 11 -19.80 -9.59 -15.41
C SER A 11 -18.39 -10.19 -15.38
N ILE A 12 -17.73 -10.19 -14.23
CA ILE A 12 -16.44 -10.86 -14.04
C ILE A 12 -16.59 -12.37 -14.29
N ARG A 13 -17.68 -12.98 -13.80
CA ARG A 13 -17.96 -14.40 -14.01
C ARG A 13 -18.13 -14.81 -15.46
N ARG A 14 -18.64 -13.93 -16.32
CA ARG A 14 -18.71 -14.20 -17.77
C ARG A 14 -17.33 -14.36 -18.40
N VAL A 15 -16.32 -13.64 -17.92
CA VAL A 15 -14.95 -13.67 -18.46
C VAL A 15 -14.12 -14.78 -17.82
N TYR A 16 -14.18 -14.90 -16.49
CA TYR A 16 -13.27 -15.75 -15.70
C TYR A 16 -13.90 -17.07 -15.23
N GLY A 17 -15.21 -17.26 -15.41
CA GLY A 17 -15.91 -18.50 -15.08
C GLY A 17 -15.71 -18.93 -13.62
N SER A 18 -15.22 -20.16 -13.43
CA SER A 18 -14.96 -20.74 -12.11
C SER A 18 -13.88 -20.01 -11.30
N LEU A 19 -12.96 -19.27 -11.95
CA LEU A 19 -11.86 -18.54 -11.29
C LEU A 19 -12.31 -17.23 -10.62
N THR A 20 -13.57 -16.83 -10.82
CA THR A 20 -14.10 -15.53 -10.36
C THR A 20 -13.90 -15.30 -8.87
N ASN A 21 -14.26 -16.28 -8.04
CA ASN A 21 -14.18 -16.11 -6.59
C ASN A 21 -12.74 -16.05 -6.10
N GLU A 22 -11.84 -16.80 -6.74
CA GLU A 22 -10.41 -16.76 -6.44
C GLU A 22 -9.81 -15.41 -6.83
N LEU A 23 -10.11 -14.91 -8.03
CA LEU A 23 -9.69 -13.59 -8.49
C LEU A 23 -10.15 -12.49 -7.53
N ILE A 24 -11.43 -12.47 -7.18
CA ILE A 24 -11.99 -11.48 -6.23
C ILE A 24 -11.28 -11.59 -4.88
N GLY A 25 -11.02 -12.80 -4.39
CA GLY A 25 -10.25 -13.03 -3.18
C GLY A 25 -8.85 -12.43 -3.25
N LYS A 26 -8.15 -12.61 -4.38
CA LYS A 26 -6.80 -12.07 -4.60
C LYS A 26 -6.77 -10.56 -4.79
N LEU A 27 -7.78 -9.97 -5.40
CA LEU A 27 -7.90 -8.51 -5.52
C LEU A 27 -8.13 -7.81 -4.17
N ALA A 28 -8.57 -8.54 -3.14
CA ALA A 28 -8.70 -8.03 -1.78
C ALA A 28 -7.40 -8.12 -0.96
N GLU A 29 -6.34 -8.71 -1.52
CA GLU A 29 -5.02 -8.83 -0.90
C GLU A 29 -4.03 -7.90 -1.62
N PRO A 30 -3.08 -7.29 -0.90
CA PRO A 30 -1.98 -6.57 -1.55
C PRO A 30 -1.09 -7.56 -2.33
N PRO A 31 -0.34 -7.07 -3.33
CA PRO A 31 0.57 -7.92 -4.08
C PRO A 31 1.69 -8.46 -3.17
N ARG A 32 2.00 -9.76 -3.25
CA ARG A 32 3.09 -10.37 -2.46
C ARG A 32 4.44 -9.68 -2.63
N ARG A 33 4.67 -9.10 -3.81
CA ARG A 33 5.86 -8.33 -4.16
C ARG A 33 5.46 -6.87 -4.36
N LEU A 34 5.95 -6.00 -3.48
CA LEU A 34 5.84 -4.56 -3.65
C LEU A 34 6.97 -4.10 -4.56
N TYR A 35 6.65 -3.83 -5.82
CA TYR A 35 7.61 -3.40 -6.83
C TYR A 35 7.90 -1.89 -6.75
N LEU A 36 9.16 -1.54 -7.02
CA LEU A 36 9.67 -0.18 -7.14
C LEU A 36 10.53 -0.11 -8.40
N ARG A 37 10.44 1.01 -9.12
CA ARG A 37 11.33 1.34 -10.24
C ARG A 37 12.55 2.08 -9.72
N VAL A 38 13.73 1.60 -10.07
CA VAL A 38 15.01 2.27 -9.88
C VAL A 38 15.14 3.41 -10.89
N ASN A 39 15.52 4.60 -10.43
CA ASN A 39 15.88 5.69 -11.31
C ASN A 39 17.32 5.52 -11.81
N THR A 40 17.48 4.75 -12.89
CA THR A 40 18.79 4.42 -13.50
C THR A 40 19.54 5.64 -14.03
N LEU A 41 18.88 6.80 -14.17
CA LEU A 41 19.55 8.07 -14.47
C LEU A 41 20.36 8.62 -13.28
N ARG A 42 20.14 8.09 -12.07
CA ARG A 42 20.73 8.64 -10.83
C ARG A 42 21.49 7.61 -10.00
N ILE A 43 21.14 6.33 -10.10
CA ILE A 43 21.76 5.27 -9.31
C ILE A 43 21.65 3.93 -10.05
N SER A 44 22.64 3.05 -9.87
CA SER A 44 22.52 1.67 -10.34
C SER A 44 21.55 0.87 -9.46
N ARG A 45 20.94 -0.19 -10.02
CA ARG A 45 20.07 -1.09 -9.25
C ARG A 45 20.78 -1.70 -8.04
N ASP A 46 22.00 -2.18 -8.23
CA ASP A 46 22.74 -2.89 -7.18
C ASP A 46 23.16 -1.96 -6.04
N GLU A 47 23.60 -0.74 -6.37
CA GLU A 47 23.93 0.28 -5.36
C GLU A 47 22.68 0.68 -4.56
N LEU A 48 21.53 0.83 -5.23
CA LEU A 48 20.28 1.12 -4.54
C LEU A 48 19.87 -0.02 -3.60
N ILE A 49 19.94 -1.28 -4.06
CA ILE A 49 19.65 -2.46 -3.21
C ILE A 49 20.56 -2.46 -1.99
N PHE A 50 21.85 -2.16 -2.17
CA PHE A 50 22.80 -2.05 -1.08
C PHE A 50 22.37 -0.99 -0.05
N ARG A 51 22.06 0.24 -0.49
CA ARG A 51 21.61 1.33 0.40
C ARG A 51 20.32 0.99 1.15
N LEU A 52 19.35 0.37 0.47
CA LEU A 52 18.11 -0.10 1.08
C LEU A 52 18.39 -1.15 2.16
N ARG A 53 19.30 -2.09 1.89
CA ARG A 53 19.70 -3.13 2.85
C ARG A 53 20.36 -2.54 4.09
N GLU A 54 21.20 -1.52 3.95
CA GLU A 54 21.80 -0.81 5.10
C GLU A 54 20.74 -0.17 6.02
N ARG A 55 19.54 0.12 5.49
CA ARG A 55 18.38 0.62 6.24
C ARG A 55 17.44 -0.49 6.73
N GLY A 56 17.83 -1.76 6.58
CA GLY A 56 17.00 -2.91 6.97
C GLY A 56 15.86 -3.22 6.00
N VAL A 57 15.89 -2.68 4.78
CA VAL A 57 14.93 -2.99 3.71
C VAL A 57 15.53 -4.07 2.80
N ASP A 58 14.97 -5.28 2.86
CA ASP A 58 15.38 -6.39 1.99
C ASP A 58 14.72 -6.28 0.61
N ALA A 59 15.36 -5.50 -0.27
CA ALA A 59 14.98 -5.39 -1.67
C ALA A 59 15.71 -6.44 -2.52
N LYS A 60 14.97 -7.04 -3.47
CA LYS A 60 15.45 -8.07 -4.40
C LYS A 60 15.33 -7.55 -5.84
N PRO A 61 16.28 -7.86 -6.72
CA PRO A 61 16.17 -7.51 -8.13
C PRO A 61 15.11 -8.37 -8.83
N ASP A 62 14.42 -7.81 -9.81
CA ASP A 62 13.65 -8.62 -10.77
C ASP A 62 14.59 -9.25 -11.82
N SER A 63 14.25 -10.45 -12.26
CA SER A 63 15.07 -11.23 -13.20
C SER A 63 14.93 -10.77 -14.66
N TYR A 64 13.87 -10.04 -15.02
CA TYR A 64 13.56 -9.68 -16.41
C TYR A 64 13.56 -8.15 -16.65
N VAL A 65 13.26 -7.38 -15.61
CA VAL A 65 13.21 -5.92 -15.68
C VAL A 65 14.38 -5.32 -14.90
N GLU A 66 15.32 -4.71 -15.61
CA GLU A 66 16.62 -4.27 -15.06
C GLU A 66 16.45 -3.14 -14.05
N GLU A 67 15.49 -2.26 -14.30
CA GLU A 67 15.13 -1.15 -13.43
C GLU A 67 14.15 -1.57 -12.32
N ALA A 68 13.74 -2.83 -12.24
CA ALA A 68 12.79 -3.28 -11.24
C ALA A 68 13.49 -3.92 -10.04
N ILE A 69 13.06 -3.48 -8.86
CA ILE A 69 13.30 -4.17 -7.59
C ILE A 69 11.95 -4.43 -6.91
N TYR A 70 11.92 -5.39 -6.01
CA TYR A 70 10.74 -5.65 -5.20
C TYR A 70 11.11 -5.96 -3.76
N ILE A 71 10.16 -5.73 -2.88
CA ILE A 71 10.20 -6.14 -1.48
C ILE A 71 9.10 -7.17 -1.27
N GLU A 72 9.44 -8.30 -0.63
CA GLU A 72 8.44 -9.30 -0.25
C GLU A 72 7.65 -8.80 0.96
N LEU A 73 6.35 -8.69 0.79
CA LEU A 73 5.47 -8.33 1.88
C LEU A 73 5.38 -9.48 2.88
N LYS A 74 5.57 -9.16 4.15
CA LYS A 74 5.35 -10.13 5.23
C LYS A 74 3.89 -10.10 5.67
N GLY A 75 3.32 -11.28 5.90
CA GLY A 75 1.91 -11.46 6.27
C GLY A 75 1.21 -12.51 5.40
N PRO A 76 -0.13 -12.67 5.50
CA PRO A 76 -1.00 -11.93 6.40
C PRO A 76 -0.79 -12.30 7.88
N TYR A 77 -0.61 -11.30 8.73
CA TYR A 77 -0.62 -11.44 10.18
C TYR A 77 -2.06 -11.36 10.70
N LYS A 78 -2.34 -12.06 11.81
CA LYS A 78 -3.62 -11.95 12.50
C LYS A 78 -3.70 -10.60 13.22
N VAL A 79 -4.71 -9.80 12.86
CA VAL A 79 -5.01 -8.55 13.56
C VAL A 79 -6.11 -8.82 14.59
N PRO A 80 -5.86 -8.62 15.89
CA PRO A 80 -6.90 -8.80 16.90
C PRO A 80 -7.97 -7.71 16.75
N LYS A 81 -9.21 -8.06 17.08
CA LYS A 81 -10.31 -7.10 17.18
C LYS A 81 -10.53 -6.77 18.65
N LEU A 82 -10.16 -5.55 19.02
CA LEU A 82 -10.31 -4.99 20.36
C LEU A 82 -11.70 -4.36 20.53
N ASP A 83 -12.05 -3.99 21.76
CA ASP A 83 -13.32 -3.31 22.08
C ASP A 83 -13.40 -1.92 21.46
N LYS A 84 -12.26 -1.22 21.42
CA LYS A 84 -12.13 0.11 20.83
C LYS A 84 -11.81 -0.03 19.34
N VAL A 85 -12.57 0.68 18.50
CA VAL A 85 -12.45 0.59 17.04
C VAL A 85 -12.49 1.95 16.34
N ILE A 86 -11.76 2.07 15.23
CA ILE A 86 -11.81 3.20 14.29
C ILE A 86 -12.09 2.65 12.88
N TYR A 87 -13.16 3.11 12.25
CA TYR A 87 -13.47 2.87 10.84
C TYR A 87 -12.80 3.94 9.98
N VAL A 88 -12.17 3.49 8.89
CA VAL A 88 -11.47 4.36 7.94
C VAL A 88 -12.00 4.18 6.52
N ASP A 89 -11.71 5.15 5.65
CA ASP A 89 -11.97 4.99 4.22
C ASP A 89 -11.12 3.87 3.59
N ARG A 90 -11.41 3.52 2.33
CA ARG A 90 -10.73 2.44 1.62
C ARG A 90 -9.22 2.66 1.45
N ASN A 91 -8.80 3.85 1.02
CA ASN A 91 -7.39 4.15 0.75
C ASN A 91 -6.60 4.13 2.06
N THR A 92 -7.19 4.66 3.13
CA THR A 92 -6.61 4.63 4.47
C THR A 92 -6.54 3.20 5.01
N ALA A 93 -7.57 2.37 4.79
CA ALA A 93 -7.54 0.96 5.17
C ALA A 93 -6.38 0.24 4.50
N GLU A 94 -6.19 0.39 3.19
CA GLU A 94 -5.09 -0.21 2.44
C GLU A 94 -3.72 0.28 2.96
N SER A 95 -3.55 1.59 3.15
CA SER A 95 -2.30 2.17 3.64
C SER A 95 -1.92 1.69 5.05
N VAL A 96 -2.88 1.69 5.98
CA VAL A 96 -2.66 1.26 7.37
C VAL A 96 -2.50 -0.27 7.46
N MET A 97 -3.21 -1.03 6.62
CA MET A 97 -3.03 -2.48 6.49
C MET A 97 -1.59 -2.86 6.12
N MET A 98 -0.92 -1.99 5.37
CA MET A 98 0.46 -2.15 4.92
C MET A 98 1.51 -1.68 5.94
N GLY A 99 1.08 -1.14 7.10
CA GLY A 99 1.97 -0.69 8.17
C GLY A 99 2.10 0.83 8.31
N SER A 100 1.39 1.63 7.50
CA SER A 100 1.37 3.08 7.67
C SER A 100 0.67 3.50 8.97
N ASN A 101 1.06 4.66 9.49
CA ASN A 101 0.37 5.28 10.62
C ASN A 101 -1.04 5.77 10.23
N LEU A 102 -1.90 5.93 11.22
CA LEU A 102 -3.26 6.42 11.01
C LEU A 102 -3.30 7.95 11.12
N TYR A 103 -3.81 8.59 10.07
CA TYR A 103 -3.99 10.05 10.01
C TYR A 103 -5.47 10.43 9.97
N ARG A 104 -5.78 11.61 10.50
CA ARG A 104 -7.16 12.11 10.65
C ARG A 104 -8.00 12.13 9.37
N PRO A 105 -7.48 12.55 8.19
CA PRO A 105 -8.30 12.66 6.99
C PRO A 105 -9.00 11.36 6.61
N GLY A 106 -8.41 10.22 7.00
CA GLY A 106 -8.95 8.91 6.68
C GLY A 106 -9.96 8.33 7.66
N VAL A 107 -10.16 8.97 8.81
CA VAL A 107 -11.03 8.48 9.88
C VAL A 107 -12.49 8.86 9.60
N GLN A 108 -13.37 7.85 9.53
CA GLN A 108 -14.80 8.02 9.25
C GLN A 108 -15.67 7.95 10.51
N LYS A 109 -15.47 6.92 11.35
CA LYS A 109 -16.26 6.67 12.57
C LYS A 109 -15.39 6.00 13.62
N PHE A 110 -15.71 6.16 14.89
CA PHE A 110 -14.91 5.55 15.96
C PHE A 110 -15.72 5.37 17.25
N SER A 111 -15.30 4.42 18.09
CA SER A 111 -15.71 4.34 19.49
C SER A 111 -14.96 5.37 20.35
N SER A 112 -15.37 5.59 21.59
CA SER A 112 -14.60 6.43 22.52
C SER A 112 -13.25 5.78 22.85
N PHE A 113 -12.20 6.60 22.92
CA PHE A 113 -10.84 6.22 23.31
C PHE A 113 -10.07 7.43 23.85
N ASN A 114 -9.07 7.16 24.67
CA ASN A 114 -8.11 8.13 25.19
C ASN A 114 -6.81 8.06 24.40
N LYS A 115 -5.93 9.04 24.61
CA LYS A 115 -4.55 9.00 24.14
C LYS A 115 -3.80 7.84 24.80
N GLY A 116 -3.01 7.10 24.02
CA GLY A 116 -2.23 5.94 24.46
C GLY A 116 -3.01 4.62 24.42
N ASP A 117 -4.28 4.63 24.03
CA ASP A 117 -5.07 3.41 23.89
C ASP A 117 -4.67 2.63 22.64
N GLU A 118 -4.69 1.30 22.73
CA GLU A 118 -4.69 0.44 21.55
C GLU A 118 -6.10 0.33 20.96
N VAL A 119 -6.21 0.61 19.67
CA VAL A 119 -7.48 0.68 18.96
C VAL A 119 -7.39 -0.09 17.65
N THR A 120 -8.39 -0.93 17.37
CA THR A 120 -8.45 -1.67 16.11
C THR A 120 -8.93 -0.78 14.98
N VAL A 121 -8.17 -0.71 13.89
CA VAL A 121 -8.58 -0.04 12.66
C VAL A 121 -9.36 -1.03 11.80
N LEU A 122 -10.55 -0.63 11.38
CA LEU A 122 -11.46 -1.40 10.55
C LEU A 122 -11.60 -0.76 9.16
N SER A 123 -11.60 -1.59 8.12
CA SER A 123 -11.98 -1.16 6.77
C SER A 123 -13.46 -0.77 6.67
N PRO A 124 -13.92 -0.14 5.57
CA PRO A 124 -15.35 0.13 5.36
C PRO A 124 -16.24 -1.12 5.45
N SER A 125 -15.69 -2.30 5.18
CA SER A 125 -16.39 -3.59 5.27
C SER A 125 -16.44 -4.18 6.69
N GLY A 126 -15.85 -3.51 7.69
CA GLY A 126 -15.76 -4.00 9.07
C GLY A 126 -14.64 -5.00 9.34
N GLU A 127 -13.75 -5.24 8.36
CA GLU A 127 -12.60 -6.13 8.52
C GLU A 127 -11.47 -5.45 9.29
N PRO A 128 -10.88 -6.09 10.33
CA PRO A 128 -9.68 -5.60 11.02
C PRO A 128 -8.46 -5.56 10.12
N VAL A 129 -7.83 -4.38 10.01
CA VAL A 129 -6.66 -4.17 9.14
C VAL A 129 -5.38 -3.86 9.91
N ALA A 130 -5.50 -3.24 11.09
CA ALA A 130 -4.39 -2.97 11.99
C ALA A 130 -4.85 -2.71 13.43
N VAL A 131 -3.90 -2.68 14.35
CA VAL A 131 -4.00 -2.07 15.68
C VAL A 131 -3.04 -0.90 15.73
N VAL A 132 -3.54 0.24 16.19
CA VAL A 132 -2.76 1.46 16.39
C VAL A 132 -2.79 1.88 17.86
N GLU A 133 -1.70 2.48 18.31
CA GLU A 133 -1.63 3.18 19.59
C GLU A 133 -1.97 4.65 19.35
N THR A 134 -3.05 5.14 19.95
CA THR A 134 -3.57 6.49 19.69
C THR A 134 -2.66 7.56 20.29
N VAL A 135 -2.44 8.65 19.56
CA VAL A 135 -1.64 9.81 20.04
C VAL A 135 -2.51 11.00 20.47
N VAL A 136 -3.83 10.87 20.29
CA VAL A 136 -4.89 11.83 20.61
C VAL A 136 -6.09 11.06 21.17
N SER A 137 -6.97 11.74 21.89
CA SER A 137 -8.25 11.20 22.35
C SER A 137 -9.37 11.34 21.31
N SER A 138 -10.46 10.59 21.47
CA SER A 138 -11.63 10.66 20.58
C SER A 138 -12.26 12.06 20.52
N ASN A 139 -12.17 12.82 21.62
CA ASN A 139 -12.67 14.21 21.68
C ASN A 139 -11.81 15.17 20.85
N GLU A 140 -10.48 15.01 20.89
CA GLU A 140 -9.56 15.81 20.07
C GLU A 140 -9.77 15.53 18.58
N VAL A 141 -9.99 14.26 18.20
CA VAL A 141 -10.23 13.84 16.80
C VAL A 141 -11.43 14.57 16.18
N LEU A 142 -12.47 14.89 16.95
CA LEU A 142 -13.65 15.62 16.45
C LEU A 142 -13.30 17.03 15.92
N GLY A 143 -12.32 17.70 16.52
CA GLY A 143 -11.87 19.04 16.11
C GLY A 143 -10.73 19.06 15.08
N MET A 144 -10.17 17.90 14.73
CA MET A 144 -9.03 17.81 13.82
C MET A 144 -9.45 17.75 12.36
N VAL A 145 -8.77 18.52 11.50
CA VAL A 145 -8.86 18.40 10.03
C VAL A 145 -7.72 17.52 9.48
N LYS A 146 -6.53 17.61 10.09
CA LYS A 146 -5.32 16.88 9.70
C LYS A 146 -4.52 16.49 10.94
N GLY A 147 -3.55 15.59 10.76
CA GLY A 147 -2.63 15.19 11.83
C GLY A 147 -2.65 13.69 12.12
N LEU A 148 -1.67 13.25 12.90
CA LEU A 148 -1.51 11.87 13.33
C LEU A 148 -2.57 11.52 14.38
N VAL A 149 -3.25 10.39 14.19
CA VAL A 149 -4.27 9.87 15.13
C VAL A 149 -3.72 8.68 15.91
N GLY A 150 -2.94 7.81 15.27
CA GLY A 150 -2.33 6.67 15.94
C GLY A 150 -1.13 6.11 15.20
N ILE A 151 -0.20 5.54 15.98
CA ILE A 151 1.02 4.90 15.50
C ILE A 151 0.73 3.42 15.28
N ASN A 152 1.12 2.89 14.11
CA ASN A 152 0.87 1.49 13.77
C ASN A 152 1.71 0.54 14.63
N LYS A 153 1.06 -0.40 15.33
CA LYS A 153 1.72 -1.41 16.16
C LYS A 153 1.74 -2.77 15.47
N VAL A 154 0.56 -3.18 15.00
CA VAL A 154 0.31 -4.46 14.34
C VAL A 154 -0.52 -4.20 13.10
N SER A 155 -0.11 -4.71 11.95
CA SER A 155 -0.85 -4.58 10.70
C SER A 155 -0.95 -5.94 10.00
N LYS A 156 -1.98 -6.13 9.17
CA LYS A 156 -2.18 -7.39 8.45
C LYS A 156 -0.98 -7.70 7.53
N TYR A 157 -0.35 -6.68 6.96
CA TYR A 157 0.90 -6.82 6.20
C TYR A 157 1.91 -5.79 6.68
N ARG A 158 3.21 -6.06 6.52
CA ARG A 158 4.25 -5.05 6.74
C ARG A 158 5.02 -4.77 5.46
N ALA A 159 4.82 -3.56 4.94
CA ALA A 159 5.74 -2.92 4.01
C ALA A 159 6.66 -1.95 4.77
N PRO A 160 7.90 -1.74 4.28
CA PRO A 160 8.70 -0.61 4.71
C PRO A 160 8.05 0.72 4.29
N PRO A 161 8.26 1.82 5.04
CA PRO A 161 7.66 3.13 4.74
C PRO A 161 8.36 3.79 3.55
N ILE A 162 8.13 3.29 2.34
CA ILE A 162 8.86 3.68 1.12
C ILE A 162 8.91 5.19 0.92
N ARG A 163 7.79 5.89 1.14
CA ARG A 163 7.71 7.34 0.92
C ARG A 163 8.57 8.17 1.88
N GLU A 164 8.95 7.60 3.02
CA GLU A 164 9.78 8.25 4.03
C GLU A 164 11.28 7.92 3.85
N LEU A 165 11.61 6.95 2.98
CA LEU A 165 12.99 6.59 2.70
C LEU A 165 13.71 7.76 2.00
N PRO A 166 14.97 8.08 2.41
CA PRO A 166 15.79 9.06 1.70
C PRO A 166 15.94 8.75 0.22
N GLU A 167 15.95 7.47 -0.17
CA GLU A 167 16.01 7.03 -1.57
C GLU A 167 14.78 7.50 -2.36
N TYR A 168 13.59 7.50 -1.75
CA TYR A 168 12.38 8.02 -2.36
C TYR A 168 12.40 9.55 -2.42
N VAL A 169 12.71 10.21 -1.30
CA VAL A 169 12.77 11.68 -1.21
C VAL A 169 13.79 12.26 -2.19
N ASN A 170 14.93 11.61 -2.34
CA ASN A 170 15.96 11.99 -3.29
C ASN A 170 15.68 11.52 -4.71
N GLY A 171 14.51 10.96 -5.03
CA GLY A 171 14.12 10.56 -6.38
C GLY A 171 14.98 9.43 -6.99
N LEU A 172 15.55 8.57 -6.16
CA LEU A 172 16.31 7.38 -6.57
C LEU A 172 15.40 6.20 -6.89
N ILE A 173 14.19 6.19 -6.31
CA ILE A 173 13.15 5.19 -6.54
C ILE A 173 11.80 5.83 -6.81
N TYR A 174 10.97 5.11 -7.56
CA TYR A 174 9.57 5.46 -7.80
C TYR A 174 8.68 4.24 -7.56
N SER A 175 7.54 4.44 -6.92
CA SER A 175 6.60 3.34 -6.65
C SER A 175 5.83 3.02 -7.92
N GLN A 176 6.15 1.89 -8.57
CA GLN A 176 5.54 1.48 -9.83
C GLN A 176 5.38 -0.04 -9.89
N SER A 177 4.22 -0.50 -10.34
CA SER A 177 3.95 -1.93 -10.50
C SER A 177 4.80 -2.56 -11.60
N LEU A 178 5.11 -3.86 -11.48
CA LEU A 178 5.81 -4.58 -12.55
C LEU A 178 5.09 -4.51 -13.91
N PRO A 179 3.76 -4.72 -14.01
CA PRO A 179 3.06 -4.56 -15.29
C PRO A 179 3.21 -3.17 -15.90
N SER A 180 3.21 -2.10 -15.08
CA SER A 180 3.41 -0.73 -15.57
C SER A 180 4.83 -0.51 -16.10
N MET A 181 5.85 -1.08 -15.46
CA MET A 181 7.24 -1.03 -15.97
C MET A 181 7.39 -1.82 -17.27
N ILE A 182 6.77 -3.01 -17.36
CA ILE A 182 6.77 -3.81 -18.58
C ILE A 182 6.09 -3.05 -19.73
N ALA A 183 4.97 -2.36 -19.47
CA ALA A 183 4.28 -1.59 -20.49
C ALA A 183 5.18 -0.52 -21.13
N THR A 184 5.99 0.19 -20.34
CA THR A 184 6.96 1.16 -20.87
C THR A 184 8.14 0.50 -21.58
N LYS A 185 8.55 -0.70 -21.13
CA LYS A 185 9.66 -1.43 -21.76
C LYS A 185 9.26 -1.98 -23.13
N LEU A 186 8.03 -2.46 -23.27
CA LEU A 186 7.47 -2.95 -24.55
C LEU A 186 7.27 -1.85 -25.60
N LEU A 187 7.26 -0.58 -25.19
CA LEU A 187 7.24 0.55 -26.15
C LEU A 187 8.57 0.67 -26.90
N GLU A 188 9.68 0.15 -26.33
CA GLU A 188 11.03 0.18 -26.90
C GLU A 188 11.46 1.56 -27.45
N PRO A 189 11.32 2.65 -26.67
CA PRO A 189 11.61 3.99 -27.17
C PRO A 189 13.09 4.16 -27.48
N VAL A 190 13.39 4.81 -28.61
CA VAL A 190 14.76 5.14 -29.04
C VAL A 190 14.98 6.64 -29.14
N TRP A 191 16.25 7.04 -29.19
CA TRP A 191 16.62 8.44 -29.42
C TRP A 191 16.02 8.95 -30.73
N ASN A 192 15.43 10.14 -30.68
CA ASN A 192 14.71 10.82 -31.76
C ASN A 192 13.29 10.32 -32.07
N ASP A 193 12.74 9.37 -31.30
CA ASP A 193 11.31 9.06 -31.40
C ASP A 193 10.45 10.27 -31.02
N PHE A 194 9.37 10.47 -31.77
CA PHE A 194 8.29 11.36 -31.36
C PHE A 194 7.30 10.59 -30.49
N ILE A 195 7.38 10.78 -29.18
CA ILE A 195 6.57 10.04 -28.19
C ILE A 195 5.58 10.99 -27.52
N VAL A 196 4.32 10.53 -27.41
CA VAL A 196 3.27 11.24 -26.67
C VAL A 196 2.58 10.27 -25.72
N ASP A 197 2.65 10.57 -24.42
CA ASP A 197 1.81 9.93 -23.40
C ASP A 197 0.56 10.77 -23.18
N LEU A 198 -0.58 10.27 -23.67
CA LEU A 198 -1.86 10.98 -23.64
C LEU A 198 -2.49 11.01 -22.24
N ASN A 199 -1.97 10.24 -21.25
CA ASN A 199 -2.52 10.12 -19.90
C ASN A 199 -1.42 10.03 -18.83
N ALA A 200 -0.49 10.99 -18.84
CA ALA A 200 0.75 10.95 -18.06
C ALA A 200 0.67 11.38 -16.57
N ALA A 201 -0.53 11.70 -16.06
CA ALA A 201 -0.67 12.16 -14.67
C ALA A 201 -0.51 10.99 -13.67
N PRO A 202 0.22 11.18 -12.55
CA PRO A 202 0.42 10.16 -11.51
C PRO A 202 -0.77 10.01 -10.55
#